data_AF-A0A3M7Q344-F1
#
_entry.id   AF-A0A3M7Q344-F1
#
_cell.length_a   1.000
_cell.length_b   1.000
_cell.length_c   1.000
_cell.angle_alpha   90.00
_cell.angle_beta   90.00
_cell.angle_gamma   90.00
#
_symmetry.space_group_name_H-M   'P 1'
#
loop_
_entity.id
_entity.type
_entity.pdbx_description
1 polymer ?
#
loop_
_entity_poly.entity_id
_entity_poly.type
_entity_poly.pdbx_seq_one_letter_code
_entity_poly.pdbx_strand_id
1 'polypeptide(L)'
;MPKPYSECIENLEDIDSEYYRKVIRSNLTYRQLDCFDAYISDEIYKKCGCELLLSNLIVEKKPCNTYQKQLCGSDLFKEIIESNYKSKIRSLCPLECESVRYKISKSENKYPSESYAKELLETNMIKNLFSNRSNVSFEELSSNILAVNVYYEYPEQTEITQSAIIRWDGLVASIGGTLGLFLGIMFNFLNSLTEAYLRKKSKNFQISNFLYFNIYHTD
;
A
#
# COMPACT_ATOMS: atom_id res chain seq x y z
N MET A 1 7.21 -0.80 -1.28
CA MET A 1 8.33 -1.61 -0.75
C MET A 1 7.81 -2.59 0.27
N PRO A 2 8.32 -3.83 0.30
CA PRO A 2 7.98 -4.81 1.32
C PRO A 2 8.64 -4.52 2.67
N LYS A 3 8.32 -5.37 3.67
CA LYS A 3 9.04 -5.42 4.95
C LYS A 3 10.57 -5.48 4.74
N PRO A 4 11.38 -4.81 5.58
CA PRO A 4 11.01 -4.09 6.80
C PRO A 4 10.56 -2.63 6.60
N TYR A 5 10.56 -2.12 5.36
CA TYR A 5 10.29 -0.69 5.09
C TYR A 5 8.80 -0.33 5.10
N SER A 6 7.94 -1.31 4.82
CA SER A 6 6.47 -1.17 4.89
C SER A 6 5.86 -2.48 5.39
N GLU A 7 4.54 -2.53 5.44
CA GLU A 7 3.79 -3.69 5.92
C GLU A 7 3.39 -4.69 4.83
N CYS A 8 3.54 -4.35 3.56
CA CYS A 8 3.22 -5.26 2.47
C CYS A 8 4.20 -6.42 2.39
N ILE A 9 3.73 -7.55 1.85
CA ILE A 9 4.53 -8.77 1.69
C ILE A 9 4.67 -9.06 0.19
N GLU A 10 5.91 -9.20 -0.27
CA GLU A 10 6.24 -9.50 -1.67
C GLU A 10 6.13 -11.01 -1.94
N ASN A 11 6.72 -11.84 -1.07
CA ASN A 11 6.62 -13.29 -1.16
C ASN A 11 5.38 -13.80 -0.42
N LEU A 12 4.31 -14.03 -1.18
CA LEU A 12 3.05 -14.53 -0.66
C LEU A 12 3.09 -16.05 -0.34
N GLU A 13 4.16 -16.75 -0.68
CA GLU A 13 4.33 -18.20 -0.45
C GLU A 13 4.44 -18.59 1.03
N ASP A 14 4.95 -17.69 1.86
CA ASP A 14 5.17 -17.93 3.30
C ASP A 14 3.92 -17.66 4.16
N ILE A 15 2.78 -17.33 3.54
CA ILE A 15 1.56 -16.98 4.26
C ILE A 15 0.79 -18.24 4.66
N ASP A 16 0.87 -18.59 5.95
CA ASP A 16 0.06 -19.66 6.54
C ASP A 16 -1.32 -19.14 7.00
N SER A 17 -2.19 -18.86 6.04
CA SER A 17 -3.58 -18.45 6.29
C SER A 17 -4.52 -19.24 5.40
N GLU A 18 -5.54 -19.87 5.99
CA GLU A 18 -6.58 -20.58 5.25
C GLU A 18 -7.35 -19.62 4.32
N TYR A 19 -7.53 -18.37 4.75
CA TYR A 19 -8.20 -17.32 3.98
C TYR A 19 -7.40 -16.94 2.74
N TYR A 20 -6.08 -16.78 2.89
CA TYR A 20 -5.18 -16.57 1.76
C TYR A 20 -5.26 -17.73 0.76
N ARG A 21 -5.17 -18.98 1.25
CA ARG A 21 -5.28 -20.18 0.40
C ARG A 21 -6.61 -20.25 -0.35
N LYS A 22 -7.71 -19.83 0.28
CA LYS A 22 -9.04 -19.79 -0.37
C LYS A 22 -9.07 -18.81 -1.55
N VAL A 23 -8.45 -17.64 -1.43
CA VAL A 23 -8.33 -16.67 -2.54
C VAL A 23 -7.56 -17.28 -3.71
N ILE A 24 -6.40 -17.89 -3.44
CA ILE A 24 -5.56 -18.50 -4.48
C ILE A 24 -6.28 -19.69 -5.15
N ARG A 25 -6.96 -20.55 -4.37
CA ARG A 25 -7.78 -21.65 -4.89
C ARG A 25 -8.94 -21.18 -5.77
N SER A 26 -9.41 -19.95 -5.56
CA SER A 26 -10.45 -19.32 -6.39
C SER A 26 -9.91 -18.80 -7.74
N ASN A 27 -8.63 -19.02 -8.04
CA ASN A 27 -7.95 -18.54 -9.24
C ASN A 27 -8.00 -17.01 -9.39
N LEU A 28 -7.92 -16.30 -8.26
CA LEU A 28 -7.89 -14.84 -8.19
C LEU A 28 -6.47 -14.35 -7.89
N THR A 29 -6.12 -13.20 -8.44
CA THR A 29 -4.96 -12.44 -7.96
C THR A 29 -5.19 -12.02 -6.51
N TYR A 30 -4.22 -12.24 -5.64
CA TYR A 30 -4.37 -11.89 -4.24
C TYR A 30 -4.60 -10.38 -4.06
N ARG A 31 -5.70 -10.04 -3.37
CA ARG A 31 -5.96 -8.72 -2.82
C ARG A 31 -6.38 -8.90 -1.37
N GLN A 32 -5.96 -8.00 -0.50
CA GLN A 32 -6.33 -8.08 0.91
C GLN A 32 -7.86 -8.11 1.12
N LEU A 33 -8.61 -7.41 0.26
CA LEU A 33 -10.07 -7.41 0.30
C LEU A 33 -10.67 -8.82 0.12
N ASP A 34 -10.18 -9.60 -0.85
CA ASP A 34 -10.68 -10.96 -1.09
C ASP A 34 -10.36 -11.89 0.09
N CYS A 35 -9.23 -11.66 0.77
CA CYS A 35 -8.88 -12.39 2.00
C CYS A 35 -9.81 -12.03 3.16
N PHE A 36 -10.20 -10.75 3.29
CA PHE A 36 -11.20 -10.33 4.26
C PHE A 36 -12.57 -10.93 3.96
N ASP A 37 -12.98 -11.00 2.68
CA ASP A 37 -14.22 -11.65 2.28
C ASP A 37 -14.21 -13.16 2.60
N ALA A 38 -13.06 -13.82 2.42
CA ALA A 38 -12.88 -15.22 2.80
C ALA A 38 -13.03 -15.43 4.32
N TYR A 39 -12.47 -14.54 5.13
CA TYR A 39 -12.64 -14.54 6.59
C TYR A 39 -14.10 -14.34 6.99
N ILE A 40 -14.76 -13.33 6.43
CA ILE A 40 -16.17 -13.03 6.73
C ILE A 40 -17.07 -14.22 6.37
N SER A 41 -16.86 -14.81 5.19
CA SER A 41 -17.59 -16.01 4.76
C SER A 41 -17.40 -17.17 5.74
N ASP A 42 -16.19 -17.38 6.25
CA ASP A 42 -15.91 -18.43 7.23
C ASP A 42 -16.58 -18.20 8.58
N GLU A 43 -16.57 -16.96 9.09
CA GLU A 43 -17.27 -16.59 10.33
C GLU A 43 -18.80 -16.75 10.20
N ILE A 44 -19.36 -16.37 9.06
CA ILE A 44 -20.79 -16.57 8.77
C ILE A 44 -21.11 -18.06 8.73
N TYR A 45 -20.25 -18.87 8.12
CA TYR A 45 -20.45 -20.31 8.13
C TYR A 45 -20.40 -20.89 9.56
N LYS A 46 -19.45 -20.47 10.40
CA LYS A 46 -19.34 -20.95 11.79
C LYS A 46 -20.59 -20.65 12.61
N LYS A 47 -21.20 -19.46 12.46
CA LYS A 47 -22.36 -19.03 13.26
C LYS A 47 -23.69 -19.47 12.64
N CYS A 48 -23.85 -19.35 11.33
CA CYS A 48 -25.13 -19.55 10.63
C CYS A 48 -25.21 -20.88 9.85
N GLY A 49 -24.10 -21.62 9.72
CA GLY A 49 -24.05 -22.93 9.04
C GLY A 49 -24.28 -22.87 7.53
N CYS A 50 -24.06 -21.71 6.91
CA CYS A 50 -24.17 -21.52 5.47
C CYS A 50 -23.22 -20.43 4.98
N GLU A 51 -22.97 -20.41 3.67
CA GLU A 51 -22.10 -19.44 3.01
C GLU A 51 -22.93 -18.44 2.19
N LEU A 52 -22.65 -17.14 2.34
CA LEU A 52 -23.23 -16.10 1.50
C LEU A 52 -22.42 -15.93 0.22
N LEU A 53 -23.12 -15.73 -0.89
CA LEU A 53 -22.52 -15.51 -2.21
C LEU A 53 -22.20 -14.02 -2.42
N LEU A 54 -21.30 -13.47 -1.59
CA LEU A 54 -20.97 -12.04 -1.60
C LEU A 54 -19.74 -11.70 -2.46
N SER A 55 -18.93 -12.69 -2.80
CA SER A 55 -17.66 -12.49 -3.50
C SER A 55 -17.44 -13.52 -4.60
N ASN A 56 -16.43 -13.29 -5.43
CA ASN A 56 -16.04 -14.20 -6.52
C ASN A 56 -15.21 -15.40 -6.01
N LEU A 57 -15.24 -15.68 -4.70
CA LEU A 57 -14.54 -16.79 -4.11
C LEU A 57 -15.22 -18.12 -4.44
N ILE A 58 -14.42 -19.18 -4.49
CA ILE A 58 -14.93 -20.54 -4.63
C ILE A 58 -15.85 -20.87 -3.44
N VAL A 59 -17.03 -21.39 -3.78
CA VAL A 59 -18.04 -21.81 -2.81
C VAL A 59 -17.78 -23.28 -2.46
N GLU A 60 -17.15 -23.51 -1.31
CA GLU A 60 -16.86 -24.87 -0.82
C GLU A 60 -17.98 -25.40 0.08
N LYS A 61 -18.78 -24.49 0.66
CA LYS A 61 -19.79 -24.80 1.68
C LYS A 61 -21.20 -24.58 1.14
N LYS A 62 -22.22 -25.07 1.87
CA LYS A 62 -23.62 -24.99 1.43
C LYS A 62 -24.08 -23.53 1.41
N PRO A 63 -24.67 -23.03 0.31
CA PRO A 63 -25.16 -21.66 0.25
C PRO A 63 -26.37 -21.43 1.16
N CYS A 64 -26.55 -20.20 1.62
CA CYS A 64 -27.73 -19.80 2.40
C CYS A 64 -28.99 -19.75 1.51
N ASN A 65 -29.75 -20.84 1.47
CA ASN A 65 -30.93 -21.02 0.61
C ASN A 65 -32.26 -20.64 1.26
N THR A 66 -32.30 -20.42 2.57
CA THR A 66 -33.51 -20.06 3.32
C THR A 66 -33.43 -18.62 3.80
N TYR A 67 -34.56 -17.91 3.79
CA TYR A 67 -34.66 -16.53 4.28
C TYR A 67 -34.04 -16.34 5.67
N GLN A 68 -34.36 -17.21 6.64
CA GLN A 68 -33.78 -17.14 8.00
C GLN A 68 -32.25 -17.23 8.02
N LYS A 69 -31.67 -18.08 7.17
CA LYS A 69 -30.22 -18.26 7.06
C LYS A 69 -29.55 -17.06 6.40
N GLN A 70 -30.19 -16.50 5.36
CA GLN A 70 -29.74 -15.28 4.72
C GLN A 70 -29.77 -14.08 5.67
N LEU A 71 -30.82 -13.99 6.49
CA LEU A 71 -30.96 -12.96 7.52
C LEU A 71 -29.85 -13.08 8.57
N CYS A 72 -29.61 -14.28 9.10
CA CYS A 72 -28.50 -14.56 10.03
C CYS A 72 -27.15 -14.13 9.45
N GLY A 73 -26.86 -14.52 8.20
CA GLY A 73 -25.61 -14.16 7.54
C GLY A 73 -25.47 -12.65 7.33
N SER A 74 -26.56 -11.97 6.96
CA SER A 74 -26.56 -10.52 6.71
C SER A 74 -26.39 -9.72 8.01
N ASP A 75 -27.04 -10.14 9.09
CA ASP A 75 -26.90 -9.52 10.41
C ASP A 75 -25.47 -9.69 10.95
N LEU A 76 -24.89 -10.90 10.82
CA LEU A 76 -23.51 -11.15 11.22
C LEU A 76 -22.51 -10.40 10.34
N PHE A 77 -22.74 -10.33 9.02
CA PHE A 77 -21.93 -9.55 8.11
C PHE A 77 -21.85 -8.09 8.55
N LYS A 78 -22.99 -7.50 8.89
CA LYS A 78 -23.08 -6.13 9.41
C LYS A 78 -22.33 -5.98 10.75
N GLU A 79 -22.56 -6.90 11.68
CA GLU A 79 -21.87 -6.93 12.98
C GLU A 79 -20.34 -6.96 12.82
N ILE A 80 -19.83 -7.82 11.91
CA ILE A 80 -18.40 -7.92 11.64
C ILE A 80 -17.87 -6.62 11.04
N ILE A 81 -18.55 -6.05 10.04
CA ILE A 81 -18.09 -4.83 9.37
C ILE A 81 -18.07 -3.61 10.28
N GLU A 82 -19.05 -3.51 11.18
CA GLU A 82 -19.10 -2.45 12.20
C GLU A 82 -18.02 -2.64 13.28
N SER A 83 -17.47 -3.84 13.42
CA SER A 83 -16.36 -4.14 14.32
C SER A 83 -14.99 -3.76 13.73
N ASN A 84 -13.97 -3.70 14.57
CA ASN A 84 -12.58 -3.47 14.13
C ASN A 84 -11.88 -4.76 13.62
N TYR A 85 -12.59 -5.62 12.87
CA TYR A 85 -12.08 -6.91 12.40
C TYR A 85 -10.84 -6.78 11.51
N LYS A 86 -10.76 -5.73 10.69
CA LYS A 86 -9.64 -5.49 9.76
C LYS A 86 -8.29 -5.43 10.48
N SER A 87 -8.24 -4.80 11.65
CA SER A 87 -7.00 -4.75 12.45
C SER A 87 -6.67 -6.12 13.05
N LYS A 88 -7.67 -6.86 13.52
CA LYS A 88 -7.50 -8.19 14.13
C LYS A 88 -6.96 -9.23 13.14
N ILE A 89 -7.41 -9.15 11.89
CA ILE A 89 -7.09 -10.14 10.84
C ILE A 89 -5.91 -9.73 9.95
N ARG A 90 -5.32 -8.55 10.17
CA ARG A 90 -4.24 -7.98 9.34
C ARG A 90 -3.00 -8.88 9.26
N SER A 91 -2.72 -9.65 10.31
CA SER A 91 -1.62 -10.63 10.32
C SER A 91 -1.88 -11.85 9.45
N LEU A 92 -3.16 -12.24 9.30
CA LEU A 92 -3.59 -13.39 8.50
C LEU A 92 -3.91 -13.01 7.05
N CYS A 93 -4.23 -11.75 6.80
CA CYS A 93 -4.50 -11.17 5.50
C CYS A 93 -3.58 -9.95 5.28
N PRO A 94 -2.31 -10.18 4.87
CA PRO A 94 -1.36 -9.10 4.67
C PRO A 94 -1.71 -8.21 3.48
N LEU A 95 -1.11 -7.02 3.43
CA LEU A 95 -1.28 -6.07 2.33
C LEU A 95 -0.50 -6.50 1.09
N GLU A 96 -1.11 -6.37 -0.08
CA GLU A 96 -0.42 -6.48 -1.37
C GLU A 96 0.56 -5.30 -1.59
N CYS A 97 1.74 -5.57 -2.16
CA CYS A 97 2.71 -4.52 -2.47
C CYS A 97 2.39 -3.75 -3.76
N GLU A 98 1.64 -4.38 -4.67
CA GLU A 98 1.19 -3.79 -5.92
C GLU A 98 -0.33 -3.66 -5.88
N SER A 99 -0.84 -2.45 -6.10
CA SER A 99 -2.28 -2.20 -6.15
C SER A 99 -2.60 -1.13 -7.19
N VAL A 100 -3.74 -1.27 -7.84
CA VAL A 100 -4.29 -0.27 -8.77
C VAL A 100 -5.52 0.34 -8.13
N ARG A 101 -5.58 1.67 -8.08
CA ARG A 101 -6.72 2.41 -7.51
C ARG A 101 -7.30 3.35 -8.54
N TYR A 102 -8.62 3.31 -8.70
CA TYR A 102 -9.36 4.23 -9.56
C TYR A 102 -10.00 5.32 -8.70
N LYS A 103 -9.68 6.58 -8.98
CA LYS A 103 -10.41 7.71 -8.40
C LYS A 103 -11.67 7.94 -9.24
N ILE A 104 -12.83 7.76 -8.62
CA ILE A 104 -14.11 7.89 -9.31
C ILE A 104 -14.67 9.30 -9.06
N SER A 105 -15.03 9.99 -10.14
CA SER A 105 -15.84 11.21 -10.10
C SER A 105 -17.17 10.92 -10.77
N LYS A 106 -18.27 11.41 -10.19
CA LYS A 106 -19.63 11.16 -10.68
C LYS A 106 -20.26 12.48 -11.11
N SER A 107 -20.78 12.50 -12.33
CA SER A 107 -21.64 13.57 -12.84
C SER A 107 -22.93 12.93 -13.33
N GLU A 108 -24.06 13.55 -13.02
CA GLU A 108 -25.39 13.03 -13.31
C GLU A 108 -26.23 14.09 -13.98
N ASN A 109 -27.00 13.68 -14.97
CA ASN A 109 -28.00 14.51 -15.64
C ASN A 109 -29.24 13.67 -15.95
N LYS A 110 -30.38 14.34 -16.10
CA LYS A 110 -31.64 13.69 -16.47
C LYS A 110 -31.50 13.05 -17.86
N TYR A 111 -31.83 11.77 -17.95
CA TYR A 111 -31.86 11.02 -19.20
C TYR A 111 -33.18 10.22 -19.31
N PRO A 112 -33.75 10.10 -20.52
CA PRO A 112 -33.48 10.92 -21.71
C PRO A 112 -34.10 12.32 -21.59
N SER A 113 -33.77 13.22 -22.52
CA SER A 113 -34.55 14.46 -22.71
C SER A 113 -35.91 14.13 -23.33
N GLU A 114 -36.92 14.99 -23.12
CA GLU A 114 -38.27 14.77 -23.65
C GLU A 114 -38.31 14.66 -25.18
N SER A 115 -37.47 15.41 -25.89
CA SER A 115 -37.36 15.31 -27.35
C SER A 115 -36.76 13.98 -27.77
N TYR A 116 -35.65 13.59 -27.13
CA TYR A 116 -34.92 12.37 -27.46
C TYR A 116 -35.68 11.10 -27.06
N ALA A 117 -36.53 11.17 -26.04
CA ALA A 117 -37.40 10.07 -25.62
C ALA A 117 -38.28 9.55 -26.77
N LYS A 118 -38.80 10.44 -27.63
CA LYS A 118 -39.65 10.06 -28.76
C LYS A 118 -38.86 9.25 -29.80
N GLU A 119 -37.65 9.69 -30.13
CA GLU A 119 -36.75 8.99 -31.06
C GLU A 119 -36.28 7.65 -30.47
N LEU A 120 -35.93 7.61 -29.18
CA LEU A 120 -35.56 6.39 -28.46
C LEU A 120 -36.65 5.33 -28.56
N LEU A 121 -37.91 5.72 -28.35
CA LEU A 121 -39.07 4.83 -28.43
C LEU A 121 -39.29 4.27 -29.84
N GLU A 122 -38.74 4.87 -30.89
CA GLU A 122 -38.84 4.35 -32.26
C GLU A 122 -37.86 3.20 -32.52
N THR A 123 -36.76 3.13 -31.76
CA THR A 123 -35.74 2.11 -31.92
C THR A 123 -36.22 0.72 -31.46
N ASN A 124 -35.93 -0.31 -32.26
CA ASN A 124 -36.35 -1.69 -31.97
C ASN A 124 -35.79 -2.21 -30.63
N MET A 125 -34.58 -1.77 -30.25
CA MET A 125 -33.95 -2.17 -28.99
C MET A 125 -34.79 -1.73 -27.79
N ILE A 126 -35.21 -0.46 -27.75
CA ILE A 126 -36.01 0.08 -26.65
C ILE A 126 -37.43 -0.49 -26.69
N LYS A 127 -38.06 -0.59 -27.87
CA LYS A 127 -39.39 -1.22 -27.99
C LYS A 127 -39.42 -2.63 -27.40
N ASN A 128 -38.39 -3.43 -27.67
CA ASN A 128 -38.29 -4.79 -27.15
C ASN A 128 -38.21 -4.83 -25.61
N LEU A 129 -37.53 -3.86 -24.98
CA LEU A 129 -37.46 -3.77 -23.51
C LEU A 129 -38.84 -3.53 -22.87
N PHE A 130 -39.74 -2.85 -23.57
CA PHE A 130 -41.11 -2.60 -23.11
C PHE A 130 -42.14 -3.55 -23.72
N SER A 131 -41.72 -4.75 -24.15
CA SER A 131 -42.61 -5.77 -24.74
C SER A 131 -43.38 -5.26 -25.97
N ASN A 132 -42.76 -4.41 -26.78
CA ASN A 132 -43.35 -3.78 -27.97
C ASN A 132 -44.62 -2.95 -27.69
N ARG A 133 -44.80 -2.48 -26.44
CA ARG A 133 -45.85 -1.52 -26.11
C ARG A 133 -45.56 -0.19 -26.81
N SER A 134 -46.55 0.35 -27.51
CA SER A 134 -46.47 1.65 -28.19
C SER A 134 -46.81 2.84 -27.30
N ASN A 135 -47.44 2.61 -26.15
CA ASN A 135 -47.92 3.65 -25.22
C ASN A 135 -47.05 3.74 -23.96
N VAL A 136 -45.73 3.80 -24.12
CA VAL A 136 -44.81 4.04 -22.99
C VAL A 136 -44.77 5.54 -22.71
N SER A 137 -45.08 5.95 -21.47
CA SER A 137 -45.00 7.38 -21.11
C SER A 137 -43.54 7.83 -20.95
N PHE A 138 -43.32 9.14 -21.00
CA PHE A 138 -41.99 9.70 -20.78
C PHE A 138 -41.46 9.38 -19.37
N GLU A 139 -42.33 9.43 -18.36
CA GLU A 139 -42.01 9.10 -16.96
C GLU A 139 -41.66 7.62 -16.81
N GLU A 140 -42.40 6.71 -17.46
CA GLU A 140 -42.09 5.28 -17.49
C GLU A 140 -40.74 5.04 -18.17
N LEU A 141 -40.45 5.73 -19.28
CA LEU A 141 -39.16 5.61 -19.98
C LEU A 141 -37.98 6.10 -19.11
N SER A 142 -38.10 7.30 -18.53
CA SER A 142 -37.03 7.94 -17.76
C SER A 142 -36.74 7.25 -16.43
N SER A 143 -37.74 6.59 -15.84
CA SER A 143 -37.55 5.81 -14.60
C SER A 143 -36.96 4.42 -14.80
N ASN A 144 -37.01 3.88 -16.03
CA ASN A 144 -36.55 2.52 -16.34
C ASN A 144 -35.28 2.46 -17.18
N ILE A 145 -34.83 3.58 -17.78
CA ILE A 145 -33.61 3.63 -18.60
C ILE A 145 -32.55 4.50 -17.93
N LEU A 146 -31.32 3.99 -17.92
CA LEU A 146 -30.13 4.71 -17.48
C LEU A 146 -29.06 4.63 -18.57
N ALA A 147 -28.49 5.78 -18.93
CA ALA A 147 -27.28 5.85 -19.74
C ALA A 147 -26.06 6.02 -18.81
N VAL A 148 -25.14 5.06 -18.84
CA VAL A 148 -23.89 5.10 -18.06
C VAL A 148 -22.73 5.26 -19.03
N ASN A 149 -21.94 6.33 -18.85
CA ASN A 149 -20.72 6.55 -19.60
C ASN A 149 -19.51 6.45 -18.65
N VAL A 150 -18.61 5.50 -18.91
CA VAL A 150 -17.40 5.26 -18.12
C VAL A 150 -16.20 5.59 -18.99
N TYR A 151 -15.45 6.61 -18.60
CA TYR A 151 -14.27 7.08 -19.34
C TYR A 151 -13.20 7.61 -18.39
N TYR A 152 -11.96 7.69 -18.87
CA TYR A 152 -10.86 8.35 -18.16
C TYR A 152 -10.89 9.85 -18.47
N GLU A 153 -10.79 10.68 -17.43
CA GLU A 153 -10.78 12.13 -17.58
C GLU A 153 -9.57 12.61 -18.39
N TYR A 154 -8.40 12.00 -18.14
CA TYR A 154 -7.15 12.24 -18.85
C TYR A 154 -6.47 10.89 -19.17
N PRO A 155 -5.75 10.77 -20.29
CA PRO A 155 -4.96 9.59 -20.63
C PRO A 155 -3.63 9.54 -19.85
N GLU A 156 -3.70 9.77 -18.54
CA GLU A 156 -2.53 9.84 -17.66
C GLU A 156 -2.67 8.81 -16.53
N GLN A 157 -1.56 8.18 -16.17
CA GLN A 157 -1.47 7.25 -15.05
C GLN A 157 -0.53 7.83 -14.01
N THR A 158 -1.02 8.00 -12.78
CA THR A 158 -0.17 8.36 -11.64
C THR A 158 0.43 7.09 -11.04
N GLU A 159 1.74 6.93 -11.15
CA GLU A 159 2.47 5.87 -10.46
C GLU A 159 2.96 6.37 -9.10
N ILE A 160 2.62 5.65 -8.02
CA ILE A 160 3.07 5.96 -6.65
C ILE A 160 3.96 4.83 -6.18
N THR A 161 5.28 5.03 -6.31
CA THR A 161 6.28 4.09 -5.81
C THR A 161 6.84 4.55 -4.47
N GLN A 162 6.91 3.65 -3.50
CA GLN A 162 7.68 3.89 -2.26
C GLN A 162 9.11 3.39 -2.45
N SER A 163 10.10 4.18 -2.03
CA SER A 163 11.51 3.83 -2.05
C SER A 163 12.17 4.10 -0.68
N ALA A 164 13.21 3.32 -0.35
CA ALA A 164 13.93 3.46 0.91
C ALA A 164 14.76 4.74 0.90
N ILE A 165 14.61 5.58 1.92
CA ILE A 165 15.36 6.85 2.05
C ILE A 165 16.87 6.58 2.20
N ILE A 166 17.22 5.56 2.99
CA ILE A 166 18.60 5.10 3.17
C ILE A 166 18.61 3.58 3.00
N ARG A 167 19.46 3.13 2.08
CA ARG A 167 19.80 1.72 1.90
C ARG A 167 21.06 1.38 2.72
N TRP A 168 21.34 0.09 2.89
CA TRP A 168 22.49 -0.39 3.69
C TRP A 168 23.83 0.20 3.22
N ASP A 169 24.03 0.25 1.91
CA ASP A 169 25.18 0.91 1.26
C ASP A 169 25.29 2.39 1.64
N GLY A 170 24.16 3.11 1.64
CA GLY A 170 24.12 4.51 2.08
C GLY A 170 24.45 4.68 3.57
N LEU A 171 24.00 3.74 4.42
CA LEU A 171 24.32 3.74 5.84
C LEU A 171 25.82 3.53 6.07
N VAL A 172 26.42 2.53 5.43
CA VAL A 172 27.85 2.22 5.53
C VAL A 172 28.69 3.38 5.00
N ALA A 173 28.29 3.98 3.88
CA ALA A 173 28.98 5.15 3.34
C ALA A 173 28.93 6.35 4.28
N SER A 174 27.78 6.62 4.92
CA SER A 174 27.62 7.74 5.86
C SER A 174 28.47 7.55 7.13
N ILE A 175 28.44 6.35 7.71
CA ILE A 175 29.26 6.01 8.89
C ILE A 175 30.75 6.06 8.51
N GLY A 176 31.12 5.40 7.41
CA GLY A 176 32.50 5.36 6.92
C GLY A 176 33.05 6.74 6.57
N GLY A 177 32.26 7.59 5.93
CA GLY A 177 32.63 8.97 5.62
C GLY A 177 32.83 9.82 6.87
N THR A 178 31.91 9.71 7.84
CA THR A 178 32.02 10.43 9.11
C THR A 178 33.25 10.00 9.90
N LEU A 179 33.48 8.68 10.03
CA LEU A 179 34.65 8.13 10.70
C LEU A 179 35.95 8.50 9.98
N GLY A 180 35.98 8.41 8.66
CA GLY A 180 37.14 8.80 7.84
C GLY A 180 37.51 10.26 8.03
N LEU A 181 36.52 11.16 8.10
CA LEU A 181 36.73 12.57 8.37
C LEU A 181 37.34 12.80 9.75
N PHE A 182 36.79 12.19 10.81
CA PHE A 182 37.34 12.32 12.16
C PHE A 182 38.76 11.77 12.26
N LEU A 183 39.05 10.62 11.66
CA LEU A 183 40.39 10.05 11.63
C LEU A 183 41.40 10.94 10.89
N GLY A 184 40.99 11.56 9.78
CA GLY A 184 41.82 12.51 9.05
C GLY A 184 42.17 13.76 9.88
N ILE A 185 41.20 14.30 10.62
CA ILE A 185 41.43 15.44 11.53
C ILE A 185 42.38 15.02 12.67
N MET A 186 42.15 13.85 13.27
CA MET A 186 43.01 13.32 14.34
C MET A 186 44.45 13.11 13.86
N PHE A 187 44.65 12.59 12.64
CA PHE A 187 45.98 12.40 12.06
C PHE A 187 46.74 13.72 11.89
N ASN A 188 46.08 14.74 11.32
CA ASN A 188 46.68 16.07 11.17
C ASN A 188 47.01 16.70 12.54
N PHE A 189 46.15 16.52 13.53
CA PHE A 189 46.38 17.00 14.88
C PHE A 189 47.58 16.32 15.55
N LEU A 190 47.72 15.00 15.40
CA LEU A 190 48.88 14.23 15.90
C LEU A 190 50.20 14.66 15.24
N ASN A 191 50.20 14.92 13.92
CA ASN A 191 51.37 15.47 13.24
C ASN A 191 51.76 16.85 13.79
N SER A 192 50.79 17.74 13.98
CA SER A 192 51.05 19.06 14.56
C SER A 192 51.62 18.97 15.99
N LEU A 193 51.08 18.06 16.83
CA LEU A 193 51.59 17.83 18.18
C LEU A 193 53.01 17.26 18.19
N THR A 194 53.32 16.31 17.32
CA THR A 194 54.66 15.72 17.21
C THR A 194 55.68 16.76 16.73
N GLU A 195 55.34 17.59 15.74
CA GLU A 195 56.18 18.72 15.33
C GLU A 195 56.41 19.73 16.46
N ALA A 196 55.36 20.10 17.20
CA ALA A 196 55.47 21.01 18.33
C ALA A 196 56.38 20.43 19.44
N TYR A 197 56.24 19.13 19.73
CA TYR A 197 57.09 18.42 20.68
C TYR A 197 58.56 18.40 20.23
N LEU A 198 58.84 18.09 18.96
CA LEU A 198 60.18 18.10 18.39
C LEU A 198 60.80 19.50 18.41
N ARG A 199 60.04 20.55 18.07
CA ARG A 199 60.50 21.95 18.16
C ARG A 199 60.86 22.34 19.60
N LYS A 200 60.06 21.94 20.59
CA LYS A 200 60.36 22.18 22.01
C LYS A 200 61.63 21.46 22.45
N LYS A 201 61.82 20.20 22.05
CA LYS A 201 63.04 19.43 22.33
C LYS A 201 64.29 20.04 21.65
N SER A 202 64.17 20.49 20.40
CA SER A 202 65.24 21.17 19.67
C SER A 202 65.64 22.51 20.31
N LYS A 203 64.67 23.32 20.75
CA LYS A 203 64.96 24.56 21.49
C LYS A 203 65.64 24.28 22.82
N ASN A 204 65.18 23.27 23.57
CA ASN A 204 65.85 22.87 24.82
C ASN A 204 67.29 22.37 24.58
N PHE A 205 67.56 21.68 23.47
CA PHE A 205 68.91 21.26 23.09
C PHE A 205 69.81 22.44 22.70
N GLN A 206 69.29 23.42 21.95
CA GLN A 206 70.04 24.65 21.66
C GLN A 206 70.34 25.48 22.92
N ILE A 207 69.39 25.59 23.86
CA ILE A 207 69.60 26.29 25.14
C ILE A 207 70.66 25.56 25.99
N SER A 208 70.64 24.23 26.03
CA SER A 208 71.65 23.44 26.74
C SER A 208 73.05 23.56 26.13
N ASN A 209 73.16 23.62 24.80
CA ASN A 209 74.44 23.85 24.11
C ASN A 209 74.93 25.30 24.25
N PHE A 210 74.03 26.28 24.32
CA PHE A 210 74.38 27.69 24.56
C PHE A 210 74.85 27.92 26.01
N LEU A 211 74.32 27.18 26.98
CA LEU A 211 74.82 27.16 28.36
C LEU A 211 76.19 26.46 28.44
N TYR A 212 76.41 25.37 27.70
CA TYR A 212 77.72 24.71 27.64
C TYR A 212 78.80 25.59 26.99
N PHE A 213 78.47 26.36 25.94
CA PHE A 213 79.45 27.24 25.28
C PHE A 213 79.84 28.48 26.11
N ASN A 214 78.94 29.01 26.95
CA ASN A 214 79.26 30.17 27.80
C ASN A 214 80.07 29.83 29.06
N ILE A 215 80.17 28.54 29.45
CA ILE A 215 81.00 28.11 30.58
C ILE A 215 82.47 27.93 30.16
N TYR A 216 82.77 27.72 28.87
CA TYR A 216 84.12 27.46 28.36
C TYR A 216 84.85 28.70 27.79
N HIS A 217 84.27 29.90 27.90
CA HIS A 217 84.87 31.13 27.36
C HIS A 217 85.12 32.24 28.40
N THR A 218 84.99 31.91 29.69
CA THR A 218 85.41 32.76 30.81
C THR A 218 86.60 32.12 31.52
N ASP A 219 87.78 32.22 30.91
CA ASP A 219 89.09 32.14 31.56
C ASP A 219 90.04 33.12 30.83
#